data_AF-F9EPP6-F1
#
_entry.id   AF-F9EPP6-F1
#
_cell.length_a   1.000
_cell.length_b   1.000
_cell.length_c   1.000
_cell.angle_alpha   90.00
_cell.angle_beta   90.00
_cell.angle_gamma   90.00
#
_symmetry.space_group_name_H-M   'P 1'
#
loop_
_entity.id
_entity.type
_entity.pdbx_description
1 polymer ?
#
loop_
_entity_poly.entity_id
_entity_poly.type
_entity_poly.pdbx_seq_one_letter_code
_entity_poly.pdbx_strand_id
1 'polypeptide(L)'
;YLDKKDNWEKVSDISDGTVVGTIWKKGDDYYYFDEFYMKNTIYQIADKETLDYLLNANNINHDNMVNLVENKKLIMINGEEKIRATTELSGVYRFVIKYLKIFIFILIAIGGIFRLYKNSKEKIRK
;
A
#
# COMPACT_ATOMS: atom_id res chain seq x y z
N TYR A 1 6.11 22.94 -12.96
CA TYR A 1 5.17 22.48 -11.92
C TYR A 1 4.31 21.38 -12.53
N LEU A 2 3.99 20.31 -11.81
CA LEU A 2 3.06 19.28 -12.31
C LEU A 2 1.64 19.87 -12.20
N ASP A 3 1.18 20.55 -13.26
CA ASP A 3 -0.19 21.09 -13.33
C ASP A 3 -1.26 20.00 -13.11
N LYS A 4 -2.53 20.41 -12.98
CA LYS A 4 -3.68 19.50 -12.87
C LYS A 4 -3.59 18.36 -13.90
N LYS A 5 -4.13 17.20 -13.51
CA LYS A 5 -4.07 15.95 -14.28
C LYS A 5 -4.83 15.99 -15.62
N ASP A 6 -5.50 17.11 -15.93
CA ASP A 6 -6.35 17.29 -17.10
C ASP A 6 -5.61 17.06 -18.44
N ASN A 7 -4.29 17.30 -18.47
CA ASN A 7 -3.43 17.10 -19.66
C ASN A 7 -2.54 15.85 -19.58
N TRP A 8 -2.85 14.94 -18.66
CA TRP A 8 -2.09 13.71 -18.49
C TRP A 8 -2.85 12.54 -19.10
N GLU A 9 -2.17 11.77 -19.92
CA GLU A 9 -2.70 10.55 -20.52
C GLU A 9 -2.10 9.33 -19.80
N LYS A 10 -2.94 8.40 -19.36
CA LYS A 10 -2.46 7.12 -18.82
C LYS A 10 -2.02 6.25 -19.99
N VAL A 11 -0.78 5.77 -19.95
CA VAL A 11 -0.21 4.94 -21.02
C VAL A 11 -0.35 3.47 -20.67
N SER A 12 0.07 3.08 -19.47
CA SER A 12 0.00 1.68 -19.02
C SER A 12 -0.01 1.56 -17.51
N ASP A 13 -0.59 0.48 -17.02
CA ASP A 13 -0.28 -0.06 -15.70
C ASP A 13 1.04 -0.84 -15.76
N ILE A 14 1.79 -0.83 -14.66
CA ILE A 14 2.94 -1.70 -14.45
C ILE A 14 2.57 -2.67 -13.35
N SER A 15 2.71 -3.98 -13.61
CA SER A 15 2.37 -5.01 -12.64
C SER A 15 3.40 -6.13 -12.56
N ASP A 16 3.71 -6.57 -11.34
CA ASP A 16 4.42 -7.83 -11.06
C ASP A 16 3.45 -8.76 -10.30
N GLY A 17 2.38 -9.19 -11.00
CA GLY A 17 1.24 -9.90 -10.40
C GLY A 17 0.23 -9.02 -9.63
N THR A 18 0.65 -7.85 -9.15
CA THR A 18 -0.20 -6.75 -8.66
C THR A 18 0.28 -5.44 -9.30
N VAL A 19 -0.60 -4.45 -9.49
CA VAL A 19 -0.18 -3.13 -10.00
C VAL A 19 0.78 -2.50 -8.99
N VAL A 20 1.99 -2.19 -9.44
CA VAL A 20 3.09 -1.63 -8.63
C VAL A 20 3.36 -0.16 -8.96
N GLY A 21 2.83 0.32 -10.08
CA GLY A 21 2.88 1.72 -10.49
C GLY A 21 2.24 1.90 -11.86
N THR A 22 2.26 3.15 -12.36
CA THR A 22 1.60 3.50 -13.61
C THR A 22 2.45 4.44 -14.45
N ILE A 23 2.41 4.28 -15.77
CA ILE A 23 3.08 5.18 -16.72
C ILE A 23 2.06 6.20 -17.23
N TRP A 24 2.45 7.47 -17.17
CA TRP A 24 1.68 8.58 -17.67
C TRP A 24 2.50 9.42 -18.64
N LYS A 25 1.83 10.02 -19.61
CA LYS A 25 2.38 10.96 -20.56
C LYS A 25 1.84 12.36 -20.30
N LYS A 26 2.70 13.37 -20.36
CA LYS A 26 2.32 14.80 -20.33
C LYS A 26 3.14 15.54 -21.38
N GLY A 27 2.48 16.02 -22.44
CA GLY A 27 3.19 16.57 -23.59
C GLY A 27 4.03 15.47 -24.25
N ASP A 28 5.32 15.73 -24.45
CA ASP A 28 6.26 14.76 -25.05
C ASP A 28 7.00 13.90 -24.01
N ASP A 29 6.84 14.22 -22.72
CA ASP A 29 7.51 13.54 -21.61
C ASP A 29 6.67 12.39 -21.05
N TYR A 30 7.37 11.40 -20.50
CA TYR A 30 6.78 10.27 -19.79
C TYR A 30 7.20 10.25 -18.33
N TYR A 31 6.30 9.74 -17.49
CA TYR A 31 6.46 9.74 -16.05
C TYR A 31 6.01 8.40 -15.48
N TYR A 32 6.75 7.92 -14.49
CA TYR A 32 6.40 6.78 -13.66
C TYR A 32 5.79 7.28 -12.35
N PHE A 33 4.59 6.79 -12.04
CA PHE A 33 3.89 7.03 -10.79
C PHE A 33 3.99 5.76 -9.94
N ASP A 34 4.75 5.85 -8.86
CA ASP A 34 4.95 4.74 -7.94
C ASP A 34 3.74 4.57 -7.01
N GLU A 35 3.35 3.31 -6.78
CA GLU A 35 2.34 2.97 -5.78
C GLU A 35 2.91 2.27 -4.54
N PHE A 36 4.02 1.53 -4.67
CA PHE A 36 4.49 0.63 -3.62
C PHE A 36 6.00 0.60 -3.38
N TYR A 37 6.83 0.79 -4.42
CA TYR A 37 8.24 0.50 -4.30
C TYR A 37 9.07 1.69 -3.81
N MET A 38 8.64 2.91 -4.05
CA MET A 38 9.53 4.07 -3.99
C MET A 38 9.08 5.11 -2.97
N LYS A 39 10.05 5.88 -2.48
CA LYS A 39 9.80 6.93 -1.49
C LYS A 39 9.02 8.12 -2.09
N ASN A 40 9.30 8.45 -3.35
CA ASN A 40 8.63 9.54 -4.05
C ASN A 40 7.54 8.98 -4.96
N THR A 41 6.46 9.72 -5.11
CA THR A 41 5.29 9.26 -5.89
C THR A 41 5.50 9.38 -7.40
N ILE A 42 6.32 10.34 -7.87
CA ILE A 42 6.41 10.67 -9.30
C ILE A 42 7.87 10.83 -9.72
N TYR A 43 8.22 10.17 -10.81
CA TYR A 43 9.51 10.26 -11.49
C TYR A 43 9.30 10.57 -12.97
N GLN A 44 10.13 11.44 -13.55
CA GLN A 44 10.22 11.59 -15.00
C GLN A 44 11.12 10.49 -15.56
N ILE A 45 10.69 9.87 -16.65
CA ILE A 45 11.48 8.87 -17.38
C ILE A 45 12.43 9.63 -18.30
N ALA A 46 13.73 9.45 -18.10
CA ALA A 46 14.75 10.28 -18.74
C ALA A 46 14.97 9.94 -20.23
N ASP A 47 14.71 8.71 -20.62
CA ASP A 47 15.03 8.20 -21.95
C ASP A 47 14.05 7.12 -22.43
N LYS A 48 14.02 6.93 -23.75
CA LYS A 48 13.13 5.99 -24.42
C LYS A 48 13.45 4.53 -24.08
N GLU A 49 14.72 4.18 -23.87
CA GLU A 49 15.13 2.82 -23.50
C GLU A 49 14.49 2.40 -22.17
N THR A 50 14.48 3.31 -21.20
CA THR A 50 13.86 3.12 -19.89
C THR A 50 12.34 3.03 -20.01
N LEU A 51 11.72 3.86 -20.85
CA LEU A 51 10.29 3.75 -21.14
C LEU A 51 9.94 2.38 -21.74
N ASP A 52 10.67 1.96 -22.77
CA ASP A 52 10.45 0.68 -23.45
C ASP A 52 10.70 -0.48 -22.47
N TYR A 53 11.71 -0.41 -21.62
CA TYR A 53 11.94 -1.37 -20.54
C TYR A 53 10.73 -1.46 -19.61
N LEU A 54 10.25 -0.34 -19.06
CA LEU A 54 9.14 -0.32 -18.12
C LEU A 54 7.81 -0.81 -18.73
N LEU A 55 7.58 -0.52 -20.02
CA LEU A 55 6.38 -0.99 -20.75
C LEU A 55 6.39 -2.49 -21.04
N ASN A 56 7.57 -3.11 -21.15
CA ASN A 56 7.73 -4.51 -21.53
C ASN A 56 8.30 -5.37 -20.39
N ALA A 57 8.49 -4.82 -19.21
CA ALA A 57 9.09 -5.55 -18.10
C ALA A 57 8.10 -6.56 -17.51
N ASN A 58 8.54 -7.82 -17.47
CA ASN A 58 7.76 -8.93 -16.91
C ASN A 58 8.02 -9.14 -15.41
N ASN A 59 8.97 -8.39 -14.83
CA ASN A 59 9.35 -8.46 -13.43
C ASN A 59 9.95 -7.11 -13.01
N ILE A 60 9.12 -6.27 -12.40
CA ILE A 60 9.54 -5.02 -11.79
C ILE A 60 9.53 -5.20 -10.29
N ASN A 61 10.68 -4.94 -9.66
CA ASN A 61 10.86 -5.03 -8.22
C ASN A 61 11.55 -3.76 -7.69
N HIS A 62 11.59 -3.64 -6.37
CA HIS A 62 12.18 -2.49 -5.68
C HIS A 62 13.63 -2.22 -6.11
N ASP A 63 14.48 -3.25 -6.13
CA ASP A 63 15.91 -3.09 -6.42
C ASP A 63 16.16 -2.57 -7.84
N ASN A 64 15.41 -3.08 -8.82
CA ASN A 64 15.46 -2.61 -10.20
C ASN A 64 15.05 -1.13 -10.30
N MET A 65 13.98 -0.74 -9.61
CA MET A 65 13.48 0.64 -9.62
C MET A 65 14.43 1.62 -8.94
N VAL A 66 15.05 1.22 -7.82
CA VAL A 66 16.09 1.99 -7.15
C VAL A 66 17.30 2.19 -8.07
N ASN A 67 17.74 1.13 -8.75
CA ASN A 67 18.86 1.18 -9.69
C ASN A 67 18.59 2.17 -10.85
N LEU A 68 17.36 2.24 -11.36
CA LEU A 68 16.98 3.23 -12.39
C LEU A 68 17.07 4.67 -11.86
N VAL A 69 16.70 4.92 -10.60
CA VAL A 69 16.83 6.25 -9.97
C VAL A 69 18.28 6.61 -9.74
N GLU A 70 19.09 5.69 -9.21
CA GLU A 70 20.52 5.91 -8.97
C GLU A 70 21.28 6.24 -10.27
N ASN A 71 20.92 5.57 -11.37
CA ASN A 71 21.48 5.85 -12.70
C ASN A 71 20.82 7.04 -13.41
N LYS A 72 19.96 7.82 -12.74
CA LYS A 72 19.25 8.99 -13.29
C LYS A 72 18.37 8.69 -14.52
N LYS A 73 17.99 7.43 -14.70
CA LYS A 73 17.00 6.98 -15.70
C LYS A 73 15.57 7.31 -15.26
N LEU A 74 15.34 7.32 -13.94
CA LEU A 74 14.13 7.85 -13.30
C LEU A 74 14.51 9.09 -12.47
N ILE A 75 14.13 10.26 -12.97
CA ILE A 75 14.45 11.54 -12.33
C ILE A 75 13.32 11.92 -11.38
N MET A 76 13.65 11.99 -10.09
CA MET A 76 12.69 12.37 -9.06
C MET A 76 12.13 13.76 -9.31
N ILE A 77 10.79 13.88 -9.34
CA ILE A 77 10.15 15.19 -9.38
C ILE A 77 9.90 15.65 -7.95
N ASN A 78 10.71 16.60 -7.49
CA ASN A 78 10.52 17.27 -6.22
C ASN A 78 9.40 18.30 -6.35
N GLY A 79 8.19 17.91 -5.92
CA GLY A 79 7.08 18.83 -5.71
C GLY A 79 7.09 19.41 -4.30
N GLU A 80 6.52 20.59 -4.14
CA GLU A 80 6.17 21.12 -2.82
C GLU A 80 4.90 20.41 -2.33
N GLU A 81 4.96 19.74 -1.19
CA GLU A 81 3.79 19.09 -0.57
C GLU A 81 2.80 20.17 -0.12
N LYS A 82 1.71 20.36 -0.89
CA LYS A 82 0.64 21.33 -0.53
C LYS A 82 -0.46 20.72 0.32
N ILE A 83 -0.75 19.44 0.10
CA ILE A 83 -1.83 18.71 0.75
C ILE A 83 -1.37 17.27 0.96
N ARG A 84 -1.48 16.76 2.18
CA ARG A 84 -1.24 15.35 2.50
C ARG A 84 -2.58 14.64 2.65
N ALA A 85 -2.87 13.68 1.77
CA ALA A 85 -4.00 12.79 1.96
C ALA A 85 -3.61 11.72 2.99
N THR A 86 -4.09 11.83 4.23
CA THR A 86 -3.98 10.75 5.21
C THR A 86 -5.10 9.74 4.94
N THR A 87 -4.78 8.58 4.39
CA THR A 87 -5.71 7.45 4.42
C THR A 87 -5.78 6.96 5.86
N GLU A 88 -6.88 7.24 6.55
CA GLU A 88 -7.13 6.61 7.84
C GLU A 88 -7.42 5.11 7.60
N LEU A 89 -6.38 4.28 7.64
CA LEU A 89 -6.51 2.84 7.95
C LEU A 89 -7.06 2.61 9.38
N SER A 90 -7.51 3.68 10.05
CA SER A 90 -7.95 3.71 11.44
C SER A 90 -9.32 3.06 11.61
N GLY A 91 -10.22 3.17 10.63
CA GLY A 91 -11.61 2.71 10.76
C GLY A 91 -11.71 1.19 10.97
N VAL A 92 -11.04 0.43 10.10
CA VAL A 92 -11.00 -1.05 10.18
C VAL A 92 -10.26 -1.50 11.44
N TYR A 93 -9.10 -0.89 11.75
CA TYR A 93 -8.33 -1.23 12.94
C TYR A 93 -9.10 -0.94 14.24
N ARG A 94 -9.78 0.21 14.31
CA ARG A 94 -10.63 0.60 15.45
C ARG A 94 -11.80 -0.37 15.62
N PHE A 95 -12.40 -0.81 14.51
CA PHE A 95 -13.41 -1.86 14.51
C PHE A 95 -12.84 -3.16 15.07
N VAL A 96 -11.75 -3.68 14.49
CA VAL A 96 -11.11 -4.94 14.92
C VAL A 96 -10.76 -4.92 16.42
N ILE A 97 -10.12 -3.86 16.91
CA ILE A 97 -9.78 -3.72 18.34
C ILE A 97 -11.03 -3.70 19.22
N LYS A 98 -12.11 -3.03 18.79
CA LYS A 98 -13.37 -2.99 19.53
C LYS A 98 -13.96 -4.40 19.66
N TYR A 99 -14.14 -5.13 18.55
CA TYR A 99 -14.76 -6.45 18.59
C TYR A 99 -13.87 -7.52 19.26
N LEU A 100 -12.54 -7.41 19.14
CA LEU A 100 -11.61 -8.27 19.85
C LEU A 100 -11.77 -8.16 21.38
N LYS A 101 -11.98 -6.95 21.90
CA LYS A 101 -12.24 -6.73 23.34
C LYS A 101 -13.54 -7.37 23.80
N ILE A 102 -14.63 -7.22 23.03
CA ILE A 102 -15.91 -7.89 23.34
C ILE A 102 -15.71 -9.41 23.34
N PHE A 103 -15.00 -9.96 22.35
CA PHE A 103 -14.75 -11.40 22.24
C PHE A 103 -13.99 -11.96 23.45
N ILE A 104 -12.93 -11.28 23.90
CA ILE A 104 -12.19 -11.66 25.12
C ILE A 104 -13.09 -11.66 26.36
N PHE A 105 -13.96 -10.66 26.51
CA PHE A 105 -14.91 -10.61 27.62
C PHE A 105 -15.85 -11.81 27.65
N ILE A 106 -16.34 -12.23 26.48
CA ILE A 106 -17.22 -13.41 26.35
C ILE A 106 -16.46 -14.69 26.75
N LEU A 107 -15.21 -14.87 26.33
CA LEU A 107 -14.40 -16.03 26.71
C LEU A 107 -14.17 -16.11 28.23
N ILE A 108 -13.90 -14.98 28.88
CA ILE A 108 -13.73 -14.91 30.34
C ILE A 108 -15.04 -15.30 31.05
N ALA A 109 -16.19 -14.79 30.57
CA ALA A 109 -17.49 -15.12 31.15
C ALA A 109 -17.82 -16.62 31.02
N ILE A 110 -17.61 -17.21 29.84
CA ILE A 110 -17.80 -18.64 29.61
C ILE A 110 -16.88 -19.47 30.52
N GLY A 111 -15.60 -19.10 30.62
CA GLY A 111 -14.65 -19.76 31.52
C GLY A 111 -15.06 -19.68 32.99
N GLY A 112 -15.61 -18.54 33.42
CA GLY A 112 -16.15 -18.34 34.77
C GLY A 112 -17.33 -19.27 35.05
N ILE A 113 -18.31 -19.34 34.15
CA ILE A 113 -19.46 -20.24 34.27
C ILE A 113 -19.02 -21.70 34.29
N PHE A 114 -18.11 -22.10 33.41
CA PHE A 114 -17.57 -23.47 33.37
C PHE A 114 -16.88 -23.85 34.68
N ARG A 115 -16.11 -22.94 35.27
CA ARG A 115 -15.45 -23.14 36.57
C ARG A 115 -16.46 -23.34 37.69
N LEU A 116 -17.54 -22.53 37.73
CA LEU A 116 -18.62 -22.68 38.70
C LEU A 116 -19.36 -24.01 38.54
N TYR A 117 -19.67 -24.39 37.30
CA TYR A 117 -20.29 -25.68 37.00
C TYR A 117 -19.44 -26.85 37.48
N LYS A 118 -18.12 -26.85 37.18
CA LYS A 118 -17.19 -27.90 37.62
C LYS A 118 -17.16 -28.02 39.15
N ASN A 119 -17.03 -26.89 39.87
CA ASN A 119 -16.99 -26.87 41.33
C ASN A 119 -18.29 -27.39 41.95
N SER A 120 -19.45 -27.06 41.38
CA SER A 120 -20.75 -27.56 41.86
C SER A 120 -20.88 -29.08 41.72
N LYS A 121 -20.40 -29.63 40.60
CA LYS A 121 -20.44 -31.08 40.32
C LYS A 121 -19.48 -31.88 41.22
N GLU A 122 -18.30 -31.34 41.53
CA GLU A 122 -17.38 -31.96 42.50
C GLU A 122 -17.95 -31.98 43.91
N LYS A 123 -18.73 -30.95 44.30
CA LYS A 123 -19.39 -30.88 45.61
C LYS A 123 -20.56 -31.86 45.76
N ILE A 124 -21.28 -32.16 44.67
CA ILE A 124 -22.37 -33.16 44.65
C ILE A 124 -21.84 -34.61 44.69
N ARG A 125 -20.57 -34.83 44.30
CA ARG A 125 -19.93 -36.16 44.27
C ARG A 125 -19.23 -36.57 45.58
N LYS A 126 -19.12 -35.68 46.55
CA LYS A 126 -18.61 -35.96 47.91
C LYS A 126 -19.75 -36.14 48.88
#